data_AF-A0A8C2Z3Q8-F1
#
_entry.id   AF-A0A8C2Z3Q8-F1
#
_cell.length_a   1.000
_cell.length_b   1.000
_cell.length_c   1.000
_cell.angle_alpha   90.00
_cell.angle_beta   90.00
_cell.angle_gamma   90.00
#
_symmetry.space_group_name_H-M   'P 1'
#
loop_
_entity.id
_entity.type
_entity.pdbx_description
1 polymer ?
#
loop_
_entity_poly.entity_id
_entity_poly.type
_entity_poly.pdbx_seq_one_letter_code
_entity_poly.pdbx_strand_id
1 'polypeptide(L)'
;MCVCVDVCVRVDVCVCVCVWMCVCACVCVCVCVCVCVCVCVIGFHMTAPAMTFDLRKVELMPLEQRKLTFDSHTMVTELESSGFEKRQAELIVSALVTLTTTNMDIVYKDMVTKSHQEIALQQIMAHLDSIRKDMVILEKSDFANLRSENTKMKRELEQIHNRLKEESQKVRAETKLDINLQSSKISDVFTEQEKKLMEASTEFHHKKADLVNDNMEINRKIDLQVASLKTVLESLKLETIRYLAATVFSCLAIALGVYRLWR
;
A
#
# COMPACT_ATOMS: atom_id res chain seq x y z
N MET A 1 22.81 -6.53 29.42
CA MET A 1 21.46 -5.99 29.20
C MET A 1 21.65 -4.60 28.62
N CYS A 2 21.43 -4.41 27.32
CA CYS A 2 21.50 -3.08 26.73
C CYS A 2 20.29 -2.28 27.20
N VAL A 3 20.53 -1.13 27.81
CA VAL A 3 19.58 -0.03 27.77
C VAL A 3 20.30 1.10 27.05
N CYS A 4 19.91 1.30 25.81
CA CYS A 4 20.20 2.50 25.06
C CYS A 4 19.44 3.65 25.74
N VAL A 5 20.13 4.71 26.11
CA VAL A 5 19.50 6.01 26.37
C VAL A 5 19.93 6.90 25.21
N ASP A 6 19.10 6.92 24.17
CA ASP A 6 19.26 7.89 23.10
C ASP A 6 18.62 9.21 23.53
N VAL A 7 19.46 10.23 23.58
CA VAL A 7 19.11 11.61 23.94
C VAL A 7 18.58 12.27 22.67
N CYS A 8 17.26 12.42 22.56
CA CYS A 8 16.67 13.20 21.47
C CYS A 8 16.63 14.69 21.84
N VAL A 9 17.60 15.46 21.35
CA VAL A 9 17.52 16.93 21.31
C VAL A 9 16.64 17.34 20.13
N ARG A 10 15.48 17.95 20.38
CA ARG A 10 14.72 18.68 19.35
C ARG A 10 14.86 20.18 19.59
N VAL A 11 15.30 20.88 18.56
CA VAL A 11 15.28 22.34 18.45
C VAL A 11 14.15 22.69 17.48
N ASP A 12 13.10 23.35 17.96
CA ASP A 12 12.05 23.92 17.11
C ASP A 12 12.24 25.44 17.02
N VAL A 13 12.37 25.96 15.80
CA VAL A 13 12.38 27.39 15.47
C VAL A 13 11.02 27.74 14.88
N CYS A 14 10.28 28.64 15.51
CA CYS A 14 9.03 29.18 14.96
C CYS A 14 9.29 30.53 14.26
N VAL A 15 8.84 30.67 13.01
CA VAL A 15 8.73 31.95 12.28
C VAL A 15 7.28 32.41 12.36
N CYS A 16 7.03 33.61 12.88
CA CYS A 16 5.70 34.22 12.92
C CYS A 16 5.58 35.29 11.81
N VAL A 17 4.56 35.20 10.96
CA VAL A 17 4.08 36.32 10.14
C VAL A 17 2.79 36.83 10.78
N CYS A 18 2.79 38.08 11.26
CA CYS A 18 1.62 38.72 11.86
C CYS A 18 1.14 39.85 10.95
N VAL A 19 -0.03 39.70 10.32
CA VAL A 19 -0.80 40.84 9.77
C VAL A 19 -1.69 41.36 10.90
N TRP A 20 -1.52 42.63 11.26
CA TRP A 20 -2.20 43.30 12.35
C TRP A 20 -3.70 43.49 12.09
N MET A 21 -4.53 43.32 13.12
CA MET A 21 -5.48 44.35 13.61
C MET A 21 -5.97 44.01 15.03
N CYS A 22 -5.84 44.99 15.93
CA CYS A 22 -6.62 45.22 17.15
C CYS A 22 -6.18 44.61 18.51
N VAL A 23 -5.55 45.49 19.28
CA VAL A 23 -5.62 45.79 20.73
C VAL A 23 -6.34 44.78 21.66
N CYS A 24 -5.57 44.21 22.59
CA CYS A 24 -5.79 44.21 24.05
C CYS A 24 -5.52 42.86 24.73
N ALA A 25 -4.73 42.97 25.80
CA ALA A 25 -4.54 42.03 26.91
C ALA A 25 -3.78 40.73 26.59
N CYS A 26 -2.49 40.76 26.90
CA CYS A 26 -1.62 39.60 27.05
C CYS A 26 -2.24 38.63 28.06
N VAL A 27 -2.95 37.60 27.60
CA VAL A 27 -3.29 36.46 28.43
C VAL A 27 -2.06 35.55 28.43
N CYS A 28 -1.27 35.65 29.49
CA CYS A 28 -0.20 34.72 29.78
C CYS A 28 -0.84 33.34 30.04
N VAL A 29 -0.90 32.47 29.04
CA VAL A 29 -1.24 31.07 29.28
C VAL A 29 0.01 30.38 29.80
N CYS A 30 0.00 30.06 31.08
CA CYS A 30 1.02 29.25 31.74
C CYS A 30 1.06 27.88 31.05
N VAL A 31 2.20 27.50 30.46
CA VAL A 31 2.38 26.12 29.98
C VAL A 31 2.86 25.28 31.16
N CYS A 32 1.98 24.47 31.70
CA CYS A 32 2.34 23.40 32.63
C CYS A 32 3.00 22.28 31.82
N VAL A 33 4.27 21.95 32.09
CA VAL A 33 4.91 20.75 31.51
C VAL A 33 4.47 19.55 32.34
N CYS A 34 3.58 18.73 31.81
CA CYS A 34 3.17 17.47 32.42
C CYS A 34 4.01 16.33 31.83
N VAL A 35 4.83 15.67 32.66
CA VAL A 35 5.54 14.43 32.29
C VAL A 35 4.63 13.25 32.62
N CYS A 36 4.09 12.57 31.62
CA CYS A 36 3.27 11.38 31.81
C CYS A 36 4.04 10.15 31.29
N VAL A 37 4.40 9.22 32.17
CA VAL A 37 5.02 7.93 31.81
C VAL A 37 3.93 6.87 31.73
N CYS A 38 3.65 6.33 30.54
CA CYS A 38 2.71 5.23 30.35
C CYS A 38 3.46 4.10 29.62
N VAL A 39 3.60 2.92 30.24
CA VAL A 39 4.27 1.74 29.65
C VAL A 39 3.22 0.68 29.31
N CYS A 40 3.17 0.27 28.04
CA CYS A 40 2.45 -0.93 27.60
C CYS A 40 3.39 -1.74 26.70
N VAL A 41 3.73 -2.99 27.08
CA VAL A 41 4.62 -3.87 26.31
C VAL A 41 3.80 -5.00 25.70
N ILE A 42 3.81 -5.09 24.37
CA ILE A 42 3.48 -6.31 23.62
C ILE A 42 4.80 -6.79 23.01
N GLY A 43 5.24 -7.99 23.42
CA GLY A 43 6.58 -8.49 23.14
C GLY A 43 6.80 -9.01 21.72
N PHE A 44 8.04 -8.94 21.26
CA PHE A 44 8.58 -9.84 20.25
C PHE A 44 10.04 -10.17 20.56
N HIS A 45 10.31 -11.47 20.67
CA HIS A 45 11.60 -12.10 20.94
C HIS A 45 12.44 -12.04 19.66
N MET A 46 13.68 -11.55 19.69
CA MET A 46 14.73 -11.88 18.70
C MET A 46 16.10 -11.83 19.40
N THR A 47 16.89 -12.86 19.14
CA THR A 47 18.19 -13.21 19.72
C THR A 47 19.29 -12.20 19.34
N ALA A 48 19.91 -11.55 20.35
CA ALA A 48 21.07 -10.69 20.18
C ALA A 48 22.39 -11.49 20.35
N PRO A 49 23.45 -11.21 19.56
CA PRO A 49 24.77 -11.77 19.82
C PRO A 49 25.33 -11.15 21.12
N ALA A 50 25.95 -11.99 21.95
CA ALA A 50 26.54 -11.59 23.22
C ALA A 50 27.71 -10.62 22.98
N MET A 51 27.50 -9.33 23.25
CA MET A 51 28.58 -8.35 23.38
C MET A 51 29.40 -8.71 24.62
N THR A 52 30.56 -9.32 24.41
CA THR A 52 31.58 -9.53 25.43
C THR A 52 32.16 -8.17 25.80
N PHE A 53 31.65 -7.57 26.88
CA PHE A 53 32.37 -6.49 27.55
C PHE A 53 33.61 -7.12 28.21
N ASP A 54 34.77 -6.94 27.58
CA ASP A 54 36.07 -7.33 28.12
C ASP A 54 36.39 -6.41 29.32
N LEU A 55 35.85 -6.74 30.51
CA LEU A 55 36.31 -6.16 31.76
C LEU A 55 37.72 -6.69 32.02
N ARG A 56 38.72 -6.00 31.47
CA ARG A 56 40.11 -6.25 31.82
C ARG A 56 40.31 -5.96 33.30
N LYS A 57 40.54 -7.02 34.06
CA LYS A 57 40.79 -6.99 35.50
C LYS A 57 42.01 -6.13 35.77
N VAL A 58 41.82 -5.09 36.57
CA VAL A 58 42.88 -4.18 37.01
C VAL A 58 43.72 -4.91 38.05
N GLU A 59 44.94 -5.30 37.68
CA GLU A 59 45.92 -5.81 38.64
C GLU A 59 46.58 -4.65 39.37
N LEU A 60 46.32 -4.56 40.67
CA LEU A 60 46.88 -3.56 41.56
C LEU A 60 48.15 -4.14 42.19
N MET A 61 49.29 -3.49 41.98
CA MET A 61 50.57 -3.88 42.59
C MET A 61 50.51 -3.68 44.12
N PRO A 62 51.06 -4.59 44.94
CA PRO A 62 51.08 -4.42 46.39
C PRO A 62 51.97 -3.22 46.77
N LEU A 63 51.50 -2.40 47.71
CA LEU A 63 52.28 -1.29 48.26
C LEU A 63 53.34 -1.82 49.24
N GLU A 64 54.59 -1.90 48.80
CA GLU A 64 55.72 -1.98 49.71
C GLU A 64 55.92 -0.62 50.39
N GLN A 65 55.94 -0.64 51.73
CA GLN A 65 56.43 0.40 52.64
C GLN A 65 55.54 1.65 52.87
N ARG A 66 54.62 1.52 53.81
CA ARG A 66 54.39 2.57 54.83
C ARG A 66 54.61 1.98 56.21
N LYS A 67 55.88 1.98 56.63
CA LYS A 67 56.29 1.54 57.97
C LYS A 67 55.84 2.60 58.96
N LEU A 68 54.78 2.32 59.72
CA LEU A 68 54.37 3.17 60.83
C LEU A 68 55.52 3.19 61.85
N THR A 69 56.07 4.37 62.12
CA THR A 69 57.13 4.54 63.12
C THR A 69 56.49 4.51 64.50
N PHE A 70 56.36 3.31 65.06
CA PHE A 70 55.98 3.15 66.46
C PHE A 70 57.23 3.29 67.32
N ASP A 71 57.29 4.33 68.16
CA ASP A 71 58.40 4.52 69.08
C ASP A 71 58.22 3.68 70.34
N SER A 72 58.64 2.42 70.24
CA SER A 72 58.55 1.46 71.35
C SER A 72 59.34 1.91 72.57
N HIS A 73 60.43 2.65 72.39
CA HIS A 73 61.32 3.01 73.49
C HIS A 73 60.67 4.06 74.39
N THR A 74 60.11 5.12 73.81
CA THR A 74 59.46 6.19 74.56
C THR A 74 58.26 5.66 75.36
N MET A 75 57.46 4.75 74.79
CA MET A 75 56.34 4.15 75.53
C MET A 75 56.77 3.23 76.67
N VAL A 76 57.87 2.48 76.51
CA VAL A 76 58.41 1.66 77.61
C VAL A 76 58.89 2.56 78.75
N THR A 77 59.61 3.65 78.45
CA THR A 77 60.09 4.60 79.47
C THR A 77 58.93 5.27 80.22
N GLU A 78 57.85 5.63 79.52
CA GLU A 78 56.67 6.22 80.14
C GLU A 78 55.95 5.23 81.08
N LEU A 79 55.83 3.97 80.68
CA LEU A 79 55.25 2.91 81.51
C LEU A 79 56.12 2.59 82.74
N GLU A 80 57.44 2.56 82.58
CA GLU A 80 58.38 2.42 83.70
C GLU A 80 58.23 3.57 84.70
N SER A 81 58.10 4.82 84.23
CA SER A 81 57.88 5.99 85.09
C SER A 81 56.53 5.96 85.82
N SER A 82 55.57 5.20 85.31
CA SER A 82 54.24 4.98 85.89
C SER A 82 54.19 3.82 86.89
N GLY A 83 55.34 3.20 87.19
CA GLY A 83 55.47 2.16 88.22
C GLY A 83 55.37 0.72 87.72
N PHE A 84 55.41 0.50 86.40
CA PHE A 84 55.48 -0.85 85.83
C PHE A 84 56.92 -1.39 85.83
N GLU A 85 57.07 -2.69 86.04
CA GLU A 85 58.36 -3.35 85.85
C GLU A 85 58.74 -3.32 84.35
N LYS A 86 60.01 -3.09 84.03
CA LYS A 86 60.54 -3.06 82.67
C LYS A 86 60.03 -4.19 81.77
N ARG A 87 60.02 -5.43 82.28
CA ARG A 87 59.52 -6.61 81.55
C ARG A 87 58.03 -6.52 81.24
N GLN A 88 57.24 -5.98 82.17
CA GLN A 88 55.79 -5.79 81.97
C GLN A 88 55.53 -4.69 80.94
N ALA A 89 56.26 -3.58 81.02
CA ALA A 89 56.19 -2.48 80.05
C ALA A 89 56.58 -2.92 78.63
N GLU A 90 57.68 -3.67 78.47
CA GLU A 90 58.12 -4.23 77.19
C GLU A 90 57.10 -5.19 76.58
N LEU A 91 56.46 -6.06 77.39
CA LEU A 91 55.44 -6.99 76.92
C LEU A 91 54.17 -6.29 76.44
N ILE A 92 53.70 -5.27 77.19
CA ILE A 92 52.53 -4.47 76.83
C ILE A 92 52.79 -3.71 75.53
N VAL A 93 53.96 -3.08 75.41
CA VAL A 93 54.36 -2.35 74.20
C VAL A 93 54.52 -3.29 73.01
N SER A 94 55.10 -4.48 73.20
CA SER A 94 55.22 -5.49 72.14
C SER A 94 53.86 -5.97 71.61
N ALA A 95 52.89 -6.20 72.52
CA ALA A 95 51.52 -6.54 72.14
C ALA A 95 50.84 -5.40 71.37
N LEU A 96 51.03 -4.14 71.81
CA LEU A 96 50.49 -2.96 71.13
C LEU A 96 51.10 -2.75 69.75
N VAL A 97 52.41 -2.93 69.58
CA VAL A 97 53.08 -2.87 68.27
C VAL A 97 52.51 -3.94 67.34
N THR A 98 52.34 -5.17 67.84
CA THR A 98 51.82 -6.29 67.05
C THR A 98 50.39 -5.99 66.59
N LEU A 99 49.50 -5.60 67.51
CA LEU A 99 48.10 -5.26 67.19
C LEU A 99 47.99 -4.06 66.24
N THR A 100 48.81 -3.03 66.46
CA THR A 100 48.81 -1.83 65.61
C THR A 100 49.31 -2.16 64.21
N THR A 101 50.33 -3.01 64.09
CA THR A 101 50.87 -3.46 62.79
C THR A 101 49.83 -4.29 62.04
N THR A 102 49.19 -5.27 62.70
CA THR A 102 48.15 -6.11 62.07
C THR A 102 46.92 -5.30 61.66
N ASN A 103 46.47 -4.36 62.51
CA ASN A 103 45.33 -3.51 62.18
C ASN A 103 45.64 -2.59 61.00
N MET A 104 46.86 -2.06 60.92
CA MET A 104 47.30 -1.23 59.80
C MET A 104 47.36 -2.02 58.50
N ASP A 105 47.88 -3.26 58.51
CA ASP A 105 47.92 -4.10 57.30
C ASP A 105 46.51 -4.37 56.74
N ILE A 106 45.53 -4.62 57.61
CA ILE A 106 44.13 -4.79 57.20
C ILE A 106 43.57 -3.48 56.61
N VAL A 107 43.77 -2.37 57.31
CA VAL A 107 43.28 -1.07 56.87
C VAL A 107 43.90 -0.67 55.52
N TYR A 108 45.20 -0.85 55.33
CA TYR A 108 45.87 -0.52 54.07
C TYR A 108 45.48 -1.44 52.91
N LYS A 109 45.09 -2.69 53.19
CA LYS A 109 44.57 -3.61 52.18
C LYS A 109 43.20 -3.17 51.64
N ASP A 110 42.34 -2.64 52.50
CA ASP A 110 40.99 -2.21 52.14
C ASP A 110 40.91 -0.74 51.71
N MET A 111 41.96 0.06 51.98
CA MET A 111 42.05 1.44 51.54
C MET A 111 42.54 1.58 50.09
N VAL A 112 41.88 2.46 49.34
CA VAL A 112 42.33 2.87 48.01
C VAL A 112 43.34 4.00 48.14
N THR A 113 44.53 3.81 47.55
CA THR A 113 45.54 4.88 47.53
C THR A 113 45.24 5.91 46.44
N LYS A 114 45.70 7.15 46.64
CA LYS A 114 45.57 8.23 45.66
C LYS A 114 46.15 7.83 44.28
N SER A 115 47.27 7.11 44.27
CA SER A 115 47.86 6.55 43.04
C SER A 115 46.94 5.56 42.32
N HIS A 116 46.24 4.69 43.05
CA HIS A 116 45.30 3.75 42.46
C HIS A 116 44.08 4.48 41.87
N GLN A 117 43.58 5.52 42.55
CA GLN A 117 42.50 6.36 42.06
C GLN A 117 42.90 7.13 40.78
N GLU A 118 44.13 7.65 40.71
CA GLU A 118 44.66 8.35 39.53
C GLU A 118 44.76 7.42 38.31
N ILE A 119 45.23 6.18 38.49
CA ILE A 119 45.28 5.17 37.41
C ILE A 119 43.87 4.83 36.91
N ALA A 120 42.93 4.59 37.82
CA ALA A 120 41.54 4.29 37.45
C ALA A 120 40.90 5.46 36.69
N LEU A 121 41.13 6.70 37.13
CA LEU A 121 40.65 7.90 36.44
C LEU A 121 41.28 8.03 35.04
N GLN A 122 42.58 7.79 34.88
CA GLN A 122 43.23 7.83 33.57
C GLN A 122 42.66 6.79 32.60
N GLN A 123 42.37 5.58 33.09
CA GLN A 123 41.73 4.55 32.28
C GLN A 123 40.31 4.94 31.88
N ILE A 124 39.49 5.46 32.81
CA ILE A 124 38.14 5.97 32.50
C ILE A 124 38.20 7.09 31.46
N MET A 125 39.14 8.03 31.60
CA MET A 125 39.33 9.10 30.63
C MET A 125 39.69 8.58 29.24
N ALA A 126 40.59 7.60 29.15
CA ALA A 126 40.94 6.97 27.88
C ALA A 126 39.73 6.26 27.23
N HIS A 127 38.89 5.59 28.02
CA HIS A 127 37.65 4.98 27.52
C HIS A 127 36.66 6.03 27.02
N LEU A 128 36.47 7.14 27.76
CA LEU A 128 35.61 8.25 27.33
C LEU A 128 36.11 8.89 26.04
N ASP A 129 37.43 9.03 25.86
CA ASP A 129 38.01 9.57 24.63
C ASP A 129 37.82 8.62 23.44
N SER A 130 37.86 7.31 23.65
CA SER A 130 37.52 6.33 22.60
C SER A 130 36.06 6.45 22.19
N ILE A 131 35.13 6.47 23.15
CA ILE A 131 33.69 6.61 22.88
C ILE A 131 33.41 7.93 22.13
N ARG A 132 34.08 9.02 22.51
CA ARG A 132 33.95 10.31 21.82
C ARG A 132 34.41 10.23 20.37
N LYS A 133 35.50 9.51 20.08
CA LYS A 133 35.95 9.30 18.69
C LYS A 133 34.93 8.51 17.89
N ASP A 134 34.39 7.44 18.45
CA ASP A 134 33.37 6.62 17.80
C ASP A 134 32.11 7.44 17.51
N MET A 135 31.65 8.27 18.46
CA MET A 135 30.54 9.20 18.26
C MET A 135 30.79 10.18 17.10
N VAL A 136 31.98 10.79 17.03
CA VAL A 136 32.33 11.72 15.95
C VAL A 136 32.41 11.02 14.60
N ILE A 137 32.92 9.79 14.55
CA ILE A 137 32.95 8.98 13.32
C ILE A 137 31.52 8.68 12.86
N LEU A 138 30.65 8.26 13.78
CA LEU A 138 29.25 7.97 13.49
C LEU A 138 28.53 9.22 12.93
N GLU A 139 28.67 10.37 13.59
CA GLU A 139 28.09 11.65 13.15
C GLU A 139 28.59 12.11 11.78
N LYS A 140 29.89 11.98 11.50
CA LYS A 140 30.47 12.49 10.26
C LYS A 140 30.36 11.54 9.08
N SER A 141 30.50 10.23 9.31
CA SER A 141 30.47 9.22 8.24
C SER A 141 29.06 8.72 8.02
N ASP A 142 28.48 8.08 9.03
CA ASP A 142 27.33 7.20 8.81
C ASP A 142 26.05 8.00 8.68
N PHE A 143 25.88 9.05 9.51
CA PHE A 143 24.74 9.97 9.34
C PHE A 143 24.82 10.78 8.05
N ALA A 144 26.02 11.20 7.62
CA ALA A 144 26.19 11.89 6.34
C ALA A 144 25.85 10.98 5.15
N ASN A 145 26.31 9.73 5.20
CA ASN A 145 26.00 8.71 4.20
C ASN A 145 24.49 8.42 4.16
N LEU A 146 23.86 8.16 5.31
CA LEU A 146 22.41 7.92 5.40
C LEU A 146 21.60 9.11 4.91
N ARG A 147 22.02 10.34 5.19
CA ARG A 147 21.35 11.55 4.70
C ARG A 147 21.48 11.66 3.18
N SER A 148 22.67 11.43 2.64
CA SER A 148 22.90 11.40 1.19
C SER A 148 22.03 10.34 0.50
N GLU A 149 22.01 9.12 1.03
CA GLU A 149 21.23 8.02 0.50
C GLU A 149 19.71 8.29 0.58
N ASN A 150 19.22 8.85 1.68
CA ASN A 150 17.83 9.31 1.79
C ASN A 150 17.48 10.37 0.75
N THR A 151 18.35 11.36 0.51
CA THR A 151 18.10 12.37 -0.53
C THR A 151 18.16 11.79 -1.94
N LYS A 152 18.98 10.76 -2.17
CA LYS A 152 19.05 10.03 -3.44
C LYS A 152 17.76 9.23 -3.66
N MET A 153 17.34 8.43 -2.69
CA MET A 153 16.09 7.66 -2.74
C MET A 153 14.89 8.57 -2.96
N LYS A 154 14.83 9.73 -2.30
CA LYS A 154 13.74 10.70 -2.49
C LYS A 154 13.67 11.22 -3.93
N ARG A 155 14.82 11.51 -4.55
CA ARG A 155 14.90 11.95 -5.96
C ARG A 155 14.48 10.85 -6.92
N GLU A 156 14.92 9.61 -6.70
CA GLU A 156 14.54 8.47 -7.53
C GLU A 156 13.03 8.19 -7.44
N LEU A 157 12.45 8.27 -6.24
CA LEU A 157 11.02 8.13 -6.03
C LEU A 157 10.22 9.21 -6.78
N GLU A 158 10.66 10.47 -6.69
CA GLU A 158 10.01 11.59 -7.38
C GLU A 158 10.11 11.45 -8.91
N GLN A 159 11.26 10.98 -9.42
CA GLN A 159 11.44 10.70 -10.84
C GLN A 159 10.51 9.58 -11.33
N ILE A 160 10.42 8.47 -10.59
CA ILE A 160 9.51 7.36 -10.95
C ILE A 160 8.06 7.80 -10.88
N HIS A 161 7.68 8.57 -9.86
CA HIS A 161 6.33 9.10 -9.71
C HIS A 161 5.94 9.98 -10.90
N ASN A 162 6.82 10.88 -11.32
CA ASN A 162 6.57 11.76 -12.46
C ASN A 162 6.47 10.97 -13.78
N ARG A 163 7.38 10.01 -14.01
CA ARG A 163 7.30 9.12 -15.19
C ARG A 163 6.00 8.32 -15.24
N LEU A 164 5.58 7.77 -14.10
CA LEU A 164 4.32 7.00 -14.02
C LEU A 164 3.11 7.90 -14.31
N LYS A 165 3.12 9.14 -13.80
CA LYS A 165 2.06 10.12 -14.04
C LYS A 165 1.98 10.49 -15.52
N GLU A 166 3.11 10.74 -16.17
CA GLU A 166 3.18 11.06 -17.60
C GLU A 166 2.69 9.89 -18.46
N GLU A 167 3.18 8.67 -18.22
CA GLU A 167 2.75 7.48 -18.95
C GLU A 167 1.26 7.18 -18.73
N SER A 168 0.75 7.35 -17.51
CA SER A 168 -0.68 7.20 -17.22
C SER A 168 -1.54 8.19 -18.01
N GLN A 169 -1.11 9.46 -18.08
CA GLN A 169 -1.81 10.49 -18.85
C GLN A 169 -1.76 10.20 -20.35
N LYS A 170 -0.60 9.76 -20.86
CA LYS A 170 -0.42 9.37 -22.26
C LYS A 170 -1.33 8.21 -22.64
N VAL A 171 -1.29 7.11 -21.88
CA VAL A 171 -2.15 5.93 -22.11
C VAL A 171 -3.63 6.32 -22.07
N ARG A 172 -4.03 7.18 -21.13
CA ARG A 172 -5.41 7.67 -21.05
C ARG A 172 -5.82 8.48 -22.28
N ALA A 173 -4.94 9.35 -22.79
CA ALA A 173 -5.20 10.12 -24.00
C ALA A 173 -5.27 9.22 -25.24
N GLU A 174 -4.34 8.29 -25.38
CA GLU A 174 -4.30 7.31 -26.48
C GLU A 174 -5.56 6.43 -26.48
N THR A 175 -5.95 5.89 -25.32
CA THR A 175 -7.15 5.04 -25.20
C THR A 175 -8.41 5.82 -25.52
N LYS A 176 -8.52 7.08 -25.06
CA LYS A 176 -9.66 7.94 -25.40
C LYS A 176 -9.73 8.22 -26.90
N LEU A 177 -8.59 8.47 -27.54
CA LEU A 177 -8.53 8.69 -28.98
C LEU A 177 -8.93 7.42 -29.75
N ASP A 178 -8.42 6.25 -29.36
CA ASP A 178 -8.75 4.98 -30.00
C ASP A 178 -10.26 4.68 -29.89
N ILE A 179 -10.85 4.83 -28.69
CA ILE A 179 -12.30 4.65 -28.50
C ILE A 179 -13.09 5.58 -29.43
N ASN A 180 -12.73 6.86 -29.51
CA ASN A 180 -13.42 7.81 -30.37
C ASN A 180 -13.30 7.45 -31.86
N LEU A 181 -12.12 7.02 -32.30
CA LEU A 181 -11.91 6.55 -33.68
C LEU A 181 -12.72 5.29 -33.98
N GLN A 182 -12.77 4.34 -33.05
CA GLN A 182 -13.60 3.13 -33.18
C GLN A 182 -15.09 3.48 -33.22
N SER A 183 -15.57 4.38 -32.36
CA SER A 183 -16.96 4.86 -32.38
C SER A 183 -17.32 5.53 -33.69
N SER A 184 -16.43 6.36 -34.26
CA SER A 184 -16.64 6.97 -35.58
C SER A 184 -16.74 5.89 -36.67
N LYS A 185 -15.81 4.94 -36.69
CA LYS A 185 -15.84 3.83 -37.67
C LYS A 185 -17.11 2.99 -37.57
N ILE A 186 -17.55 2.67 -36.36
CA ILE A 186 -18.79 1.93 -36.14
C ILE A 186 -19.99 2.73 -36.65
N SER A 187 -20.04 4.03 -36.37
CA SER A 187 -21.09 4.91 -36.89
C SER A 187 -21.10 4.92 -38.42
N ASP A 188 -19.95 5.07 -39.07
CA ASP A 188 -19.84 5.09 -40.53
C ASP A 188 -20.34 3.76 -41.13
N VAL A 189 -19.90 2.63 -40.57
CA VAL A 189 -20.35 1.28 -41.01
C VAL A 189 -21.85 1.10 -40.79
N PHE A 190 -22.40 1.61 -39.68
CA PHE A 190 -23.83 1.56 -39.41
C PHE A 190 -24.63 2.36 -40.44
N THR A 191 -24.21 3.59 -40.75
CA THR A 191 -24.88 4.42 -41.78
C THR A 191 -24.83 3.78 -43.16
N GLU A 192 -23.71 3.15 -43.52
CA GLU A 192 -23.58 2.41 -44.78
C GLU A 192 -24.49 1.18 -44.83
N GLN A 193 -24.63 0.45 -43.71
CA GLN A 193 -25.59 -0.67 -43.62
C GLN A 193 -27.04 -0.19 -43.69
N GLU A 194 -27.37 0.91 -43.04
CA GLU A 194 -28.71 1.51 -43.09
C GLU A 194 -29.08 1.93 -44.53
N LYS A 195 -28.13 2.52 -45.26
CA LYS A 195 -28.30 2.85 -46.67
C LYS A 195 -28.56 1.61 -47.53
N LYS A 196 -27.74 0.56 -47.38
CA LYS A 196 -27.95 -0.71 -48.12
C LYS A 196 -29.29 -1.35 -47.80
N LEU A 197 -29.72 -1.28 -46.54
CA LEU A 197 -31.02 -1.78 -46.12
C LEU A 197 -32.15 -0.98 -46.78
N MET A 198 -32.01 0.35 -46.87
CA MET A 198 -32.97 1.21 -47.54
C MET A 198 -33.06 0.90 -49.04
N GLU A 199 -31.92 0.76 -49.72
CA GLU A 199 -31.87 0.35 -51.13
C GLU A 199 -32.57 -1.00 -51.35
N ALA A 200 -32.21 -2.03 -50.57
CA ALA A 200 -32.84 -3.35 -50.65
C ALA A 200 -34.35 -3.31 -50.35
N SER A 201 -34.78 -2.48 -49.40
CA SER A 201 -36.20 -2.25 -49.09
C SER A 201 -36.92 -1.63 -50.29
N THR A 202 -36.34 -0.61 -50.92
CA THR A 202 -36.94 0.03 -52.11
C THR A 202 -37.04 -0.93 -53.29
N GLU A 203 -36.02 -1.76 -53.54
CA GLU A 203 -36.07 -2.79 -54.57
C GLU A 203 -37.15 -3.85 -54.28
N PHE A 204 -37.28 -4.27 -53.03
CA PHE A 204 -38.33 -5.21 -52.62
C PHE A 204 -39.72 -4.61 -52.86
N HIS A 205 -39.93 -3.34 -52.52
CA HIS A 205 -41.18 -2.64 -52.77
C HIS A 205 -41.49 -2.50 -54.26
N HIS A 206 -40.47 -2.23 -55.09
CA HIS A 206 -40.62 -2.20 -56.55
C HIS A 206 -41.05 -3.57 -57.09
N LYS A 207 -40.32 -4.64 -56.76
CA LYS A 207 -40.65 -6.01 -57.20
C LYS A 207 -42.04 -6.44 -56.72
N LYS A 208 -42.44 -6.03 -55.51
CA LYS A 208 -43.79 -6.29 -55.00
C LYS A 208 -44.85 -5.59 -55.85
N ALA A 209 -44.61 -4.33 -56.25
CA ALA A 209 -45.54 -3.59 -57.11
C ALA A 209 -45.67 -4.25 -58.49
N ASP A 210 -44.55 -4.66 -59.10
CA ASP A 210 -44.53 -5.40 -60.37
C ASP A 210 -45.37 -6.68 -60.25
N LEU A 211 -45.14 -7.47 -59.20
CA LEU A 211 -45.86 -8.72 -58.96
C LEU A 211 -47.37 -8.51 -58.75
N VAL A 212 -47.76 -7.39 -58.13
CA VAL A 212 -49.18 -7.02 -57.98
C VAL A 212 -49.79 -6.64 -59.32
N ASN A 213 -49.07 -5.89 -60.16
CA ASN A 213 -49.51 -5.51 -61.49
C ASN A 213 -49.68 -6.74 -62.40
N ASP A 214 -48.71 -7.66 -62.39
CA ASP A 214 -48.77 -8.92 -63.13
C ASP A 214 -49.96 -9.77 -62.69
N ASN A 215 -50.19 -9.89 -61.37
CA ASN A 215 -51.37 -10.58 -60.84
C ASN A 215 -52.68 -9.92 -61.30
N MET A 216 -52.73 -8.59 -61.35
CA MET A 216 -53.91 -7.85 -61.83
C MET A 216 -54.16 -8.12 -63.32
N GLU A 217 -53.11 -8.17 -64.15
CA GLU A 217 -53.23 -8.52 -65.57
C GLU A 217 -53.72 -9.97 -65.76
N ILE A 218 -53.16 -10.92 -65.00
CA ILE A 218 -53.59 -12.32 -65.03
C ILE A 218 -55.05 -12.46 -64.63
N ASN A 219 -55.47 -11.82 -63.52
CA ASN A 219 -56.86 -11.83 -63.09
C ASN A 219 -57.80 -11.26 -64.15
N ARG A 220 -57.42 -10.15 -64.80
CA ARG A 220 -58.21 -9.57 -65.89
C ARG A 220 -58.32 -10.54 -67.08
N LYS A 221 -57.25 -11.27 -67.44
CA LYS A 221 -57.29 -12.29 -68.49
C LYS A 221 -58.22 -13.46 -68.11
N ILE A 222 -58.17 -13.91 -66.86
CA ILE A 222 -59.07 -14.95 -66.34
C ILE A 222 -60.52 -14.48 -66.42
N ASP A 223 -60.82 -13.27 -65.98
CA ASP A 223 -62.19 -12.70 -66.04
C ASP A 223 -62.71 -12.63 -67.47
N LEU A 224 -61.87 -12.20 -68.42
CA LEU A 224 -62.22 -12.18 -69.85
C LEU A 224 -62.48 -13.59 -70.40
N GLN A 225 -61.64 -14.57 -70.06
CA GLN A 225 -61.83 -15.96 -70.47
C GLN A 225 -63.10 -16.57 -69.86
N VAL A 226 -63.38 -16.29 -68.58
CA VAL A 226 -64.62 -16.75 -67.91
C VAL A 226 -65.86 -16.13 -68.56
N ALA A 227 -65.83 -14.83 -68.87
CA ALA A 227 -66.92 -14.16 -69.58
C ALA A 227 -67.11 -14.77 -70.98
N SER A 228 -66.03 -14.98 -71.73
CA SER A 228 -66.08 -15.65 -73.03
C SER A 228 -66.64 -17.07 -72.93
N LEU A 229 -66.16 -17.90 -72.00
CA LEU A 229 -66.68 -19.25 -71.79
C LEU A 229 -68.18 -19.24 -71.46
N LYS A 230 -68.62 -18.28 -70.64
CA LYS A 230 -70.03 -18.13 -70.27
C LYS A 230 -70.90 -17.82 -71.50
N THR A 231 -70.45 -16.95 -72.41
CA THR A 231 -71.19 -16.66 -73.66
C THR A 231 -71.34 -17.90 -74.55
N VAL A 232 -70.28 -18.69 -74.71
CA VAL A 232 -70.32 -19.96 -75.47
C VAL A 232 -71.22 -20.98 -74.78
N LEU A 233 -71.20 -21.05 -73.45
CA LEU A 233 -72.09 -21.91 -72.69
C LEU A 233 -73.56 -21.52 -72.88
N GLU A 234 -73.88 -20.22 -72.86
CA GLU A 234 -75.23 -19.70 -73.10
C GLU A 234 -75.71 -19.97 -74.54
N SER A 235 -74.84 -19.82 -75.54
CA SER A 235 -75.19 -20.15 -76.93
C SER A 235 -75.45 -21.65 -77.12
N LEU A 236 -74.60 -22.52 -76.56
CA LEU A 236 -74.79 -23.97 -76.62
C LEU A 236 -76.06 -24.42 -75.90
N LYS A 237 -76.42 -23.80 -74.76
CA LYS A 237 -77.70 -24.04 -74.11
C LYS A 237 -78.88 -23.69 -75.02
N LEU A 238 -78.84 -22.52 -75.67
CA LEU A 238 -79.88 -22.10 -76.61
C LEU A 238 -79.98 -23.06 -77.82
N GLU A 239 -78.85 -23.50 -78.37
CA GLU A 239 -78.82 -24.52 -79.43
C GLU A 239 -79.42 -25.84 -78.96
N THR A 240 -79.02 -26.33 -77.79
CA THR A 240 -79.54 -27.59 -77.23
C THR A 240 -81.06 -27.50 -77.00
N ILE A 241 -81.56 -26.37 -76.50
CA ILE A 241 -83.01 -26.13 -76.34
C ILE A 241 -83.71 -26.15 -77.70
N ARG A 242 -83.13 -25.52 -78.74
CA ARG A 242 -83.68 -25.56 -80.11
C ARG A 242 -83.70 -26.98 -80.67
N TYR A 243 -82.62 -27.75 -80.52
CA TYR A 243 -82.57 -29.16 -80.94
C TYR A 243 -83.59 -30.02 -80.19
N LEU A 244 -83.74 -29.83 -78.88
CA LEU A 244 -84.70 -30.58 -78.07
C LEU A 244 -86.16 -30.23 -78.42
N ALA A 245 -86.45 -28.95 -78.69
CA ALA A 245 -87.74 -28.56 -79.24
C ALA A 245 -87.98 -29.23 -80.61
N ALA A 246 -87.00 -29.21 -81.51
CA ALA A 246 -87.10 -29.83 -82.83
C ALA A 246 -87.36 -31.35 -82.74
N THR A 247 -86.68 -32.06 -81.83
CA THR A 247 -86.92 -33.50 -81.64
C THR A 247 -88.30 -33.77 -81.05
N VAL A 248 -88.75 -33.00 -80.04
CA VAL A 248 -90.11 -33.14 -79.48
C VAL A 248 -91.17 -32.87 -80.55
N PHE A 249 -91.02 -31.81 -81.36
CA PHE A 249 -91.93 -31.52 -82.47
C PHE A 249 -91.92 -32.65 -83.52
N SER A 250 -90.74 -33.21 -83.84
CA SER A 250 -90.65 -34.34 -84.77
C SER A 250 -91.31 -35.62 -84.22
N CYS A 251 -91.14 -35.92 -82.93
CA CYS A 251 -91.79 -37.05 -82.28
C CYS A 251 -93.31 -36.86 -82.20
N LEU A 252 -93.80 -35.65 -81.89
CA LEU A 252 -95.22 -35.31 -81.94
C LEU A 252 -95.79 -35.42 -83.36
N ALA A 253 -95.05 -34.97 -84.38
CA ALA A 253 -95.45 -35.11 -85.78
C ALA A 253 -95.56 -36.58 -86.20
N ILE A 254 -94.60 -37.42 -85.80
CA ILE A 254 -94.63 -38.87 -86.03
C ILE A 254 -95.78 -39.52 -85.26
N ALA A 255 -96.00 -39.18 -83.99
CA ALA A 255 -97.10 -39.71 -83.18
C ALA A 255 -98.47 -39.31 -83.73
N LEU A 256 -98.64 -38.07 -84.20
CA LEU A 256 -99.84 -37.62 -84.91
C LEU A 256 -100.00 -38.35 -86.26
N GLY A 257 -98.90 -38.64 -86.96
CA GLY A 257 -98.88 -39.46 -88.17
C GLY A 257 -99.36 -40.89 -87.92
N VAL A 258 -98.86 -41.55 -86.88
CA VAL A 258 -99.27 -42.90 -86.47
C VAL A 258 -100.72 -42.92 -85.97
N TYR A 259 -101.14 -41.92 -85.20
CA TYR A 259 -102.54 -41.76 -84.77
C TYR A 259 -103.50 -41.59 -85.94
N ARG A 260 -103.08 -40.91 -87.03
CA ARG A 260 -103.87 -40.77 -88.26
C ARG A 260 -103.97 -42.06 -89.08
N LEU A 261 -103.00 -42.97 -88.97
CA LEU A 261 -102.99 -44.28 -89.65
C LEU A 261 -103.81 -45.35 -88.91
N TRP A 262 -104.16 -45.13 -87.63
CA TRP A 262 -104.96 -46.05 -86.81
C TRP A 262 -106.44 -45.60 -86.67
N ARG A 263 -106.89 -44.67 -87.51
CA ARG A 263 -108.30 -44.26 -87.64
C ARG A 263 -108.77 -44.50 -89.06
#